data_AF-A0A4Y9J0E9-F1
#
_entry.id   AF-A0A4Y9J0E9-F1
#
_cell.length_a   1.000
_cell.length_b   1.000
_cell.length_c   1.000
_cell.angle_alpha   90.00
_cell.angle_beta   90.00
_cell.angle_gamma   90.00
#
_symmetry.space_group_name_H-M   'P 1'
#
loop_
_entity.id
_entity.type
_entity.pdbx_description
1 polymer ?
#
loop_
_entity_poly.entity_id
_entity_poly.type
_entity_poly.pdbx_seq_one_letter_code
_entity_poly.pdbx_strand_id
1 'polypeptide(L)'
;MKLRTLCFRGDSVLEKKEKEKSNYCQISLNATTFGIAQFILTELMPIDLDGCGQLTIRANVEQEMMGWPGYNPVPQMGVSWYNLDIETSRKLYDLKRFSKAFSEELSNEFEQYVAGIVMDVLVEIDQAHDGRNRLAERRDDILKKMRECGCEKEILLEKYSKFRRDRKYKAKVYRCIGHGIGDAIRVDLVDCKSGEVVVSEWLDELPHTVDMAGAVTRTGWDGDAFNVTFFRSDWTETVKLPENKTIES
;
A
#
# COMPACT_ATOMS: atom_id res chain seq x y z
N MET A 1 18.41 -10.30 1.59
CA MET A 1 17.58 -9.81 0.47
C MET A 1 16.78 -8.66 1.04
N LYS A 2 16.70 -7.54 0.35
CA LYS A 2 15.92 -6.41 0.88
C LYS A 2 14.42 -6.76 0.92
N LEU A 3 13.75 -6.39 2.01
CA LEU A 3 12.30 -6.52 2.13
C LEU A 3 11.62 -5.67 1.06
N ARG A 4 10.71 -6.29 0.31
CA ARG A 4 9.95 -5.69 -0.81
C ARG A 4 8.45 -5.87 -0.65
N THR A 5 8.03 -6.85 0.15
CA THR A 5 6.62 -7.15 0.37
C THR A 5 6.37 -7.31 1.86
N LEU A 6 5.38 -6.56 2.35
CA LEU A 6 4.84 -6.68 3.70
C LEU A 6 3.32 -6.74 3.59
N CYS A 7 2.71 -7.78 4.14
CA CYS A 7 1.27 -7.95 4.09
C CYS A 7 0.73 -8.69 5.30
N PHE A 8 -0.57 -8.53 5.55
CA PHE A 8 -1.30 -9.38 6.49
C PHE A 8 -1.97 -10.52 5.75
N ARG A 9 -2.11 -11.65 6.45
CA ARG A 9 -2.98 -12.75 6.07
C ARG A 9 -3.99 -12.99 7.17
N GLY A 10 -5.26 -12.99 6.79
CA GLY A 10 -6.36 -13.30 7.69
C GLY A 10 -6.44 -14.77 8.09
N ASP A 11 -7.22 -15.00 9.13
CA ASP A 11 -7.72 -16.30 9.54
C ASP A 11 -8.75 -16.80 8.53
N SER A 12 -8.38 -17.85 7.80
CA SER A 12 -9.19 -18.40 6.70
C SER A 12 -10.49 -19.05 7.17
N VAL A 13 -10.54 -19.59 8.40
CA VAL A 13 -11.74 -20.24 8.94
C VAL A 13 -12.73 -19.18 9.39
N LEU A 14 -12.26 -18.20 10.14
CA LEU A 14 -13.07 -17.08 10.62
C LEU A 14 -13.59 -16.23 9.46
N GLU A 15 -12.74 -15.84 8.52
CA GLU A 15 -13.16 -15.06 7.34
C GLU A 15 -14.16 -15.84 6.50
N LYS A 16 -13.99 -17.15 6.30
CA LYS A 16 -14.99 -17.95 5.60
C LYS A 16 -16.34 -17.94 6.32
N LYS A 17 -16.36 -18.16 7.64
CA LYS A 17 -17.59 -18.16 8.45
C LYS A 17 -18.29 -16.81 8.41
N GLU A 18 -17.55 -15.71 8.52
CA GLU A 18 -18.13 -14.37 8.47
C GLU A 18 -18.69 -14.05 7.08
N LYS A 19 -17.98 -14.44 6.01
CA LYS A 19 -18.48 -14.33 4.63
C LYS A 19 -19.79 -15.11 4.43
N GLU A 20 -19.90 -16.32 4.98
CA GLU A 20 -21.11 -17.14 4.88
C GLU A 20 -22.30 -16.56 5.68
N LYS A 21 -22.05 -15.82 6.77
CA LYS A 21 -23.08 -15.14 7.56
C LYS A 21 -23.55 -13.82 6.95
N SER A 22 -22.70 -13.16 6.16
CA SER A 22 -22.99 -11.85 5.57
C SER A 22 -23.46 -11.97 4.13
N ASN A 23 -24.57 -11.32 3.75
CA ASN A 23 -24.97 -11.14 2.34
C ASN A 23 -24.05 -10.14 1.58
N TYR A 24 -22.87 -9.81 2.12
CA TYR A 24 -22.00 -8.73 1.63
C TYR A 24 -20.62 -9.26 1.23
N CYS A 25 -19.93 -8.54 0.35
CA CYS A 25 -18.53 -8.80 0.02
C CYS A 25 -17.66 -8.46 1.22
N GLN A 26 -17.31 -9.47 2.04
CA GLN A 26 -16.37 -9.27 3.13
C GLN A 26 -15.00 -8.86 2.56
N ILE A 27 -14.52 -7.69 2.98
CA ILE A 27 -13.17 -7.21 2.66
C ILE A 27 -12.19 -8.00 3.53
N SER A 28 -11.20 -8.65 2.91
CA SER A 28 -10.19 -9.45 3.61
C SER A 28 -9.32 -8.60 4.54
N LEU A 29 -8.71 -9.21 5.57
CA LEU A 29 -7.75 -8.50 6.42
C LEU A 29 -6.58 -7.89 5.64
N ASN A 30 -6.09 -8.59 4.60
CA ASN A 30 -5.06 -8.07 3.72
C ASN A 30 -5.51 -6.75 3.10
N ALA A 31 -6.73 -6.71 2.56
CA ALA A 31 -7.24 -5.52 1.90
C ALA A 31 -7.37 -4.31 2.85
N THR A 32 -7.85 -4.51 4.07
CA THR A 32 -7.99 -3.43 5.05
C THR A 32 -6.66 -2.93 5.62
N THR A 33 -5.59 -3.71 5.52
CA THR A 33 -4.28 -3.38 6.13
C THR A 33 -3.20 -3.04 5.10
N PHE A 34 -3.47 -3.26 3.81
CA PHE A 34 -2.46 -3.16 2.76
C PHE A 34 -1.81 -1.78 2.69
N GLY A 35 -2.61 -0.71 2.63
CA GLY A 35 -2.09 0.66 2.55
C GLY A 35 -1.19 1.01 3.73
N ILE A 36 -1.57 0.61 4.95
CA ILE A 36 -0.75 0.82 6.16
C ILE A 36 0.59 0.07 6.07
N ALA A 37 0.55 -1.20 5.67
CA ALA A 37 1.75 -2.01 5.49
C ALA A 37 2.68 -1.42 4.41
N GLN A 38 2.12 -0.98 3.28
CA GLN A 38 2.88 -0.34 2.22
C GLN A 38 3.47 1.00 2.65
N PHE A 39 2.71 1.82 3.39
CA PHE A 39 3.20 3.09 3.93
C PHE A 39 4.48 2.85 4.74
N ILE A 40 4.40 1.95 5.74
CA ILE A 40 5.53 1.63 6.61
C ILE A 40 6.70 1.08 5.80
N LEU A 41 6.43 0.16 4.86
CA LEU A 41 7.47 -0.38 3.99
C LEU A 41 8.20 0.73 3.22
N THR A 42 7.50 1.74 2.72
CA THR A 42 8.16 2.86 2.02
C THR A 42 9.00 3.76 2.93
N GLU A 43 8.69 3.88 4.22
CA GLU A 43 9.54 4.59 5.19
C GLU A 43 10.80 3.80 5.55
N LEU A 44 10.77 2.49 5.36
CA LEU A 44 11.86 1.58 5.70
C LEU A 44 12.80 1.30 4.53
N MET A 45 12.34 1.47 3.29
CA MET A 45 13.09 1.04 2.11
C MET A 45 14.35 1.89 1.84
N PRO A 46 15.47 1.24 1.43
CA PRO A 46 15.68 -0.21 1.41
C PRO A 46 16.15 -0.76 2.76
N ILE A 47 15.46 -1.79 3.29
CA ILE A 47 15.85 -2.52 4.50
C ILE A 47 16.09 -4.00 4.20
N ASP A 48 17.08 -4.62 4.83
CA ASP A 48 17.25 -6.08 4.88
C ASP A 48 17.05 -6.51 6.34
N LEU A 49 15.99 -7.27 6.60
CA LEU A 49 15.69 -7.74 7.95
C LEU A 49 16.48 -9.01 8.26
N ASP A 50 16.41 -9.98 7.35
CA ASP A 50 16.74 -11.38 7.64
C ASP A 50 17.24 -12.16 6.43
N GLY A 51 17.34 -11.53 5.26
CA GLY A 51 17.57 -12.27 4.02
C GLY A 51 16.33 -12.55 3.18
N CYS A 52 15.11 -12.32 3.67
CA CYS A 52 13.86 -12.56 2.93
C CYS A 52 13.28 -11.29 2.29
N GLY A 53 12.75 -11.45 1.07
CA GLY A 53 12.13 -10.35 0.32
C GLY A 53 10.68 -10.10 0.71
N GLN A 54 10.03 -11.05 1.39
CA GLN A 54 8.63 -10.98 1.78
C GLN A 54 8.42 -11.37 3.25
N LEU A 55 7.64 -10.56 3.96
CA LEU A 55 7.15 -10.84 5.31
C LEU A 55 5.61 -10.87 5.31
N THR A 56 5.03 -11.97 5.80
CA THR A 56 3.58 -12.12 5.98
C THR A 56 3.21 -12.19 7.46
N ILE A 57 2.46 -11.21 7.97
CA ILE A 57 1.93 -11.22 9.33
C ILE A 57 0.60 -11.98 9.33
N ARG A 58 0.49 -13.06 10.10
CA ARG A 58 -0.66 -13.96 10.10
C ARG A 58 -1.49 -13.78 11.37
N ALA A 59 -2.76 -13.46 11.20
CA ALA A 59 -3.74 -13.53 12.28
C ALA A 59 -4.23 -14.97 12.44
N ASN A 60 -4.32 -15.44 13.68
CA ASN A 60 -4.72 -16.81 14.02
C ASN A 60 -5.74 -16.76 15.17
N VAL A 61 -7.02 -17.07 14.88
CA VAL A 61 -8.11 -17.05 15.86
C VAL A 61 -8.79 -18.41 15.95
N GLU A 62 -9.22 -18.95 14.81
CA GLU A 62 -9.94 -20.22 14.69
C GLU A 62 -9.18 -21.24 13.84
N GLN A 63 -8.33 -20.80 12.92
CA GLN A 63 -7.51 -21.69 12.11
C GLN A 63 -6.41 -22.33 12.95
N GLU A 64 -6.03 -23.56 12.58
CA GLU A 64 -4.84 -24.20 13.12
C GLU A 64 -3.60 -23.39 12.72
N MET A 65 -2.80 -22.97 13.71
CA MET A 65 -1.59 -22.20 13.48
C MET A 65 -0.53 -23.11 12.86
N MET A 66 0.00 -22.70 11.70
CA MET A 66 1.14 -23.36 11.09
C MET A 66 2.44 -22.79 11.66
N GLY A 67 3.25 -23.64 12.28
CA GLY A 67 4.51 -23.24 12.93
C GLY A 67 4.30 -22.78 14.37
N TRP A 68 5.11 -21.83 14.81
CA TRP A 68 5.09 -21.32 16.19
C TRP A 68 4.64 -19.85 16.21
N PRO A 69 4.11 -19.35 17.34
CA PRO A 69 3.93 -17.91 17.55
C PRO A 69 5.23 -17.16 17.31
N GLY A 70 5.13 -15.94 16.81
CA GLY A 70 6.29 -15.12 16.48
C GLY A 70 6.88 -15.43 15.10
N TYR A 71 8.18 -15.18 14.98
CA TYR A 71 8.86 -15.14 13.69
C TYR A 71 9.29 -16.52 13.15
N ASN A 72 9.05 -16.75 11.85
CA ASN A 72 9.34 -18.00 11.16
C ASN A 72 9.92 -17.71 9.75
N PRO A 73 11.25 -17.79 9.56
CA PRO A 73 11.88 -17.55 8.27
C PRO A 73 11.93 -18.81 7.39
N VAL A 74 11.77 -18.65 6.07
CA VAL A 74 12.03 -19.69 5.05
C VAL A 74 12.95 -19.10 3.96
N PRO A 75 14.25 -18.93 4.25
CA PRO A 75 15.18 -18.21 3.37
C PRO A 75 15.31 -18.83 1.98
N GLN A 76 15.15 -20.16 1.86
CA GLN A 76 15.23 -20.88 0.58
C GLN A 76 14.16 -20.42 -0.42
N MET A 77 13.02 -19.93 0.09
CA MET A 77 11.92 -19.40 -0.70
C MET A 77 11.94 -17.86 -0.72
N GLY A 78 12.85 -17.21 0.02
CA GLY A 78 12.91 -15.76 0.16
C GLY A 78 11.69 -15.16 0.88
N VAL A 79 10.97 -15.97 1.66
CA VAL A 79 9.76 -15.57 2.38
C VAL A 79 9.90 -15.83 3.87
N SER A 80 9.20 -15.03 4.67
CA SER A 80 9.05 -15.23 6.11
C SER A 80 7.61 -14.97 6.52
N TRP A 81 7.19 -15.54 7.64
CA TRP A 81 5.93 -15.20 8.28
C TRP A 81 6.10 -14.94 9.76
N TYR A 82 5.20 -14.12 10.29
CA TYR A 82 5.09 -13.85 11.71
C TYR A 82 3.69 -14.27 12.15
N ASN A 83 3.58 -15.22 13.07
CA ASN A 83 2.29 -15.65 13.62
C ASN A 83 1.95 -14.78 14.84
N LEU A 84 0.89 -13.97 14.72
CA LEU A 84 0.34 -13.26 15.86
C LEU A 84 -0.23 -14.26 16.87
N ASP A 85 -0.13 -13.90 18.15
CA ASP A 85 -0.84 -14.61 19.21
C ASP A 85 -2.37 -14.42 19.07
N ILE A 86 -3.11 -15.24 19.79
CA ILE A 86 -4.57 -15.29 19.69
C ILE A 86 -5.24 -14.01 20.21
N GLU A 87 -4.68 -13.34 21.21
CA GLU A 87 -5.25 -12.12 21.79
C GLU A 87 -5.09 -10.95 20.83
N THR A 88 -3.88 -10.77 20.31
CA THR A 88 -3.57 -9.77 19.28
C THR A 88 -4.43 -9.98 18.03
N SER A 89 -4.57 -11.24 17.60
CA SER A 89 -5.40 -11.62 16.44
C SER A 89 -6.89 -11.31 16.66
N ARG A 90 -7.44 -11.64 17.83
CA ARG A 90 -8.85 -11.34 18.16
C ARG A 90 -9.11 -9.85 18.19
N LYS A 91 -8.26 -9.08 18.87
CA LYS A 91 -8.39 -7.62 18.92
C LYS A 91 -8.31 -6.99 17.53
N LEU A 92 -7.44 -7.51 16.65
CA LEU A 92 -7.36 -7.06 15.26
C LEU A 92 -8.69 -7.30 14.51
N TYR A 93 -9.33 -8.46 14.70
CA TYR A 93 -10.62 -8.77 14.09
C TYR A 93 -11.78 -7.98 14.69
N ASP A 94 -11.77 -7.73 16.00
CA ASP A 94 -12.77 -6.89 16.66
C ASP A 94 -12.71 -5.48 16.09
N LEU A 95 -11.52 -4.85 16.06
CA LEU A 95 -11.34 -3.52 15.47
C LEU A 95 -11.69 -3.49 13.98
N LYS A 96 -11.32 -4.52 13.20
CA LYS A 96 -11.72 -4.66 11.79
C LYS A 96 -13.24 -4.75 11.62
N ARG A 97 -13.96 -5.38 12.53
CA ARG A 97 -15.43 -5.50 12.45
C ARG A 97 -16.13 -4.16 12.70
N PHE A 98 -15.57 -3.35 13.59
CA PHE A 98 -16.02 -1.97 13.82
C PHE A 98 -15.47 -1.00 12.78
N SER A 99 -14.46 -1.43 12.01
CA SER A 99 -14.01 -0.72 10.85
C SER A 99 -15.14 -0.70 9.82
N LYS A 100 -15.83 0.44 9.71
CA LYS A 100 -16.60 0.82 8.52
C LYS A 100 -15.59 0.95 7.38
N ALA A 101 -15.08 -0.17 6.85
CA ALA A 101 -14.00 -0.20 5.88
C ALA A 101 -14.25 0.90 4.83
N PHE A 102 -13.38 1.91 4.79
CA PHE A 102 -13.45 3.08 3.90
C PHE A 102 -14.44 4.21 4.25
N SER A 103 -15.01 4.29 5.46
CA SER A 103 -15.69 5.53 5.90
C SER A 103 -14.69 6.55 6.45
N GLU A 104 -14.92 7.84 6.20
CA GLU A 104 -14.15 8.95 6.80
C GLU A 104 -14.10 8.90 8.34
N GLU A 105 -15.08 8.24 8.97
CA GLU A 105 -15.20 8.08 10.42
C GLU A 105 -14.51 6.82 10.97
N LEU A 106 -13.74 6.11 10.16
CA LEU A 106 -13.06 4.91 10.63
C LEU A 106 -11.80 5.28 11.42
N SER A 107 -11.76 4.75 12.63
CA SER A 107 -11.00 5.25 13.76
C SER A 107 -9.49 5.19 13.55
N ASN A 108 -8.84 6.32 13.85
CA ASN A 108 -7.42 6.42 14.21
C ASN A 108 -6.91 5.22 15.04
N GLU A 109 -7.77 4.57 15.82
CA GLU A 109 -7.46 3.39 16.61
C GLU A 109 -7.10 2.14 15.78
N PHE A 110 -7.85 1.81 14.72
CA PHE A 110 -7.51 0.64 13.89
C PHE A 110 -6.19 0.84 13.17
N GLU A 111 -5.99 2.02 12.57
CA GLU A 111 -4.77 2.36 11.85
C GLU A 111 -3.55 2.34 12.77
N GLN A 112 -3.66 2.95 13.96
CA GLN A 112 -2.60 2.95 14.96
C GLN A 112 -2.31 1.54 15.48
N TYR A 113 -3.35 0.71 15.66
CA TYR A 113 -3.17 -0.65 16.12
C TYR A 113 -2.46 -1.52 15.07
N VAL A 114 -2.85 -1.44 13.81
CA VAL A 114 -2.20 -2.16 12.71
C VAL A 114 -0.76 -1.66 12.52
N ALA A 115 -0.54 -0.34 12.50
CA ALA A 115 0.79 0.23 12.37
C ALA A 115 1.70 -0.18 13.54
N GLY A 116 1.16 -0.22 14.75
CA GLY A 116 1.82 -0.72 15.95
C GLY A 116 2.25 -2.18 15.79
N ILE A 117 1.33 -3.08 15.41
CA ILE A 117 1.64 -4.49 15.15
C ILE A 117 2.77 -4.62 14.12
N VAL A 118 2.65 -3.92 12.99
CA VAL A 118 3.66 -3.97 11.93
C VAL A 118 5.03 -3.56 12.49
N MET A 119 5.10 -2.42 13.16
CA MET A 119 6.37 -1.92 13.69
C MET A 119 6.94 -2.84 14.77
N ASP A 120 6.12 -3.38 15.66
CA ASP A 120 6.56 -4.27 16.74
C ASP A 120 7.14 -5.56 16.17
N VAL A 121 6.47 -6.16 15.19
CA VAL A 121 6.97 -7.33 14.45
C VAL A 121 8.31 -7.02 13.79
N LEU A 122 8.42 -5.90 13.09
CA LEU A 122 9.65 -5.53 12.39
C LEU A 122 10.80 -5.28 13.36
N VAL A 123 10.52 -4.62 14.50
CA VAL A 123 11.50 -4.38 15.57
C VAL A 123 11.99 -5.69 16.18
N GLU A 124 11.09 -6.63 16.48
CA GLU A 124 11.45 -7.94 17.01
C GLU A 124 12.38 -8.68 16.07
N ILE A 125 12.04 -8.71 14.77
CA ILE A 125 12.88 -9.34 13.74
C ILE A 125 14.24 -8.65 13.65
N ASP A 126 14.28 -7.32 13.55
CA ASP A 126 15.55 -6.57 13.48
C ASP A 126 16.44 -6.84 14.69
N GLN A 127 15.87 -6.86 15.91
CA GLN A 127 16.60 -7.17 17.14
C GLN A 127 17.15 -8.60 17.17
N ALA A 128 16.39 -9.57 16.66
CA ALA A 128 16.86 -10.95 16.51
C ALA A 128 18.02 -11.07 15.49
N HIS A 129 18.19 -10.08 14.62
CA HIS A 129 19.24 -9.99 13.59
C HIS A 129 20.25 -8.85 13.87
N ASP A 130 20.69 -8.72 15.12
CA ASP A 130 21.69 -7.76 15.62
C ASP A 130 21.26 -6.27 15.63
N GLY A 131 19.99 -5.96 15.36
CA GLY A 131 19.45 -4.59 15.45
C GLY A 131 20.08 -3.61 14.46
N ARG A 132 20.61 -4.10 13.33
CA ARG A 132 21.43 -3.29 12.41
C ARG A 132 20.65 -2.16 11.76
N ASN A 133 19.34 -2.30 11.62
CA ASN A 133 18.48 -1.30 11.00
C ASN A 133 17.95 -0.26 12.00
N ARG A 134 18.24 -0.44 13.29
CA ARG A 134 17.83 0.44 14.40
C ARG A 134 16.34 0.72 14.40
N LEU A 135 15.52 -0.31 14.10
CA LEU A 135 14.08 -0.10 13.98
C LEU A 135 13.43 0.33 15.29
N ALA A 136 13.96 -0.13 16.43
CA ALA A 136 13.49 0.29 17.74
C ALA A 136 13.61 1.81 17.94
N GLU A 137 14.71 2.41 17.48
CA GLU A 137 14.97 3.85 17.58
C GLU A 137 14.09 4.66 16.61
N ARG A 138 13.76 4.09 15.45
CA ARG A 138 13.00 4.76 14.38
C ARG A 138 11.48 4.61 14.51
N ARG A 139 11.02 3.70 15.37
CA ARG A 139 9.61 3.30 15.50
C ARG A 139 8.70 4.49 15.73
N ASP A 140 8.97 5.28 16.76
CA ASP A 140 8.09 6.37 17.15
C ASP A 140 8.06 7.49 16.10
N ASP A 141 9.20 7.75 15.43
CA ASP A 141 9.29 8.71 14.34
C ASP A 141 8.46 8.29 13.12
N ILE A 142 8.52 7.01 12.72
CA ILE A 142 7.74 6.48 11.59
C ILE A 142 6.25 6.54 11.91
N LEU A 143 5.85 6.09 13.09
CA LEU A 143 4.45 6.14 13.53
C LEU A 143 3.95 7.59 13.65
N LYS A 144 4.79 8.52 14.08
CA LYS A 144 4.46 9.95 14.15
C LYS A 144 4.23 10.53 12.76
N LYS A 145 5.14 10.32 11.82
CA LYS A 145 4.97 10.78 10.43
C LYS A 145 3.71 10.22 9.79
N MET A 146 3.44 8.93 10.02
CA MET A 146 2.23 8.28 9.51
C MET A 146 0.97 8.99 10.01
N ARG A 147 0.91 9.33 11.31
CA ARG A 147 -0.21 10.10 11.88
C ARG A 147 -0.29 11.52 11.33
N GLU A 148 0.84 12.21 11.19
CA GLU A 148 0.88 13.59 10.68
C GLU A 148 0.42 13.69 9.22
N CYS A 149 0.59 12.63 8.43
CA CYS A 149 0.15 12.55 7.05
C CYS A 149 -1.19 11.83 6.87
N GLY A 150 -1.97 11.60 7.94
CA GLY A 150 -3.28 10.93 7.84
C GLY A 150 -3.19 9.51 7.28
N CYS A 151 -2.08 8.82 7.52
CA CYS A 151 -1.79 7.49 7.00
C CYS A 151 -1.72 7.42 5.46
N GLU A 152 -1.55 8.55 4.78
CA GLU A 152 -1.46 8.68 3.33
C GLU A 152 -0.09 9.17 2.88
N LYS A 153 0.36 8.71 1.71
CA LYS A 153 1.65 9.09 1.14
C LYS A 153 1.60 9.11 -0.38
N GLU A 154 2.15 10.17 -0.94
CA GLU A 154 2.32 10.31 -2.39
C GLU A 154 3.82 10.25 -2.75
N ILE A 155 4.15 9.46 -3.77
CA ILE A 155 5.52 9.25 -4.23
C ILE A 155 5.57 9.50 -5.73
N LEU A 156 6.31 10.54 -6.14
CA LEU A 156 6.51 10.84 -7.55
C LEU A 156 7.36 9.76 -8.22
N LEU A 157 6.82 9.13 -9.26
CA LEU A 157 7.50 8.15 -10.08
C LEU A 157 8.20 8.86 -11.24
N GLU A 158 9.37 9.43 -10.98
CA GLU A 158 10.12 10.23 -11.95
C GLU A 158 10.40 9.49 -13.27
N LYS A 159 10.74 8.20 -13.19
CA LYS A 159 10.96 7.33 -14.36
C LYS A 159 9.76 7.31 -15.33
N TYR A 160 8.56 7.38 -14.78
CA TYR A 160 7.31 7.28 -15.54
C TYR A 160 6.70 8.63 -15.87
N SER A 161 7.21 9.70 -15.27
CA SER A 161 6.79 11.08 -15.53
C SER A 161 7.48 11.62 -16.78
N LYS A 162 6.72 12.20 -17.72
CA LYS A 162 7.26 12.59 -19.03
C LYS A 162 6.73 13.94 -19.52
N PHE A 163 7.62 14.69 -20.13
CA PHE A 163 7.24 15.86 -20.92
C PHE A 163 6.57 15.45 -22.22
N ARG A 164 5.59 16.23 -22.64
CA ARG A 164 5.06 16.18 -23.99
C ARG A 164 6.14 16.65 -24.98
N ARG A 165 6.06 16.22 -26.24
CA ARG A 165 7.07 16.51 -27.27
C ARG A 165 7.35 18.00 -27.46
N ASP A 166 6.32 18.83 -27.37
CA ASP A 166 6.42 20.29 -27.48
C ASP A 166 6.77 20.99 -26.15
N ARG A 167 6.95 20.21 -25.07
CA ARG A 167 7.27 20.66 -23.71
C ARG A 167 6.26 21.63 -23.08
N LYS A 168 5.07 21.79 -23.67
CA LYS A 168 4.01 22.62 -23.07
C LYS A 168 3.44 21.98 -21.81
N TYR A 169 3.37 20.65 -21.77
CA TYR A 169 2.86 19.91 -20.63
C TYR A 169 3.86 18.86 -20.12
N LYS A 170 3.78 18.56 -18.83
CA LYS A 170 4.44 17.43 -18.18
C LYS A 170 3.40 16.56 -17.49
N ALA A 171 3.40 15.27 -17.79
CA ALA A 171 2.65 14.30 -17.01
C ALA A 171 3.52 13.86 -15.82
N LYS A 172 2.99 14.01 -14.61
CA LYS A 172 3.58 13.52 -13.37
C LYS A 172 2.79 12.32 -12.90
N VAL A 173 3.47 11.19 -12.72
CA VAL A 173 2.85 9.94 -12.28
C VAL A 173 3.20 9.72 -10.82
N TYR A 174 2.21 9.60 -9.95
CA TYR A 174 2.38 9.38 -8.52
C TYR A 174 1.89 7.99 -8.12
N ARG A 175 2.63 7.34 -7.23
CA ARG A 175 2.13 6.23 -6.41
C ARG A 175 1.53 6.82 -5.14
N CYS A 176 0.26 6.58 -4.90
CA CYS A 176 -0.47 7.07 -3.74
C CYS A 176 -0.82 5.87 -2.86
N ILE A 177 -0.44 5.92 -1.58
CA ILE A 177 -0.61 4.82 -0.62
C ILE A 177 -1.43 5.34 0.56
N GLY A 178 -2.40 4.58 1.05
CA GLY A 178 -3.14 4.95 2.25
C GLY A 178 -4.20 3.93 2.67
N HIS A 179 -4.72 4.05 3.89
CA HIS A 179 -5.75 3.11 4.38
C HIS A 179 -7.05 3.20 3.57
N GLY A 180 -7.50 4.41 3.23
CA GLY A 180 -8.70 4.66 2.43
C GLY A 180 -8.57 4.29 0.94
N ILE A 181 -7.34 4.34 0.40
CA ILE A 181 -7.04 4.21 -1.03
C ILE A 181 -6.25 2.95 -1.40
N GLY A 182 -5.75 2.18 -0.43
CA GLY A 182 -4.84 1.07 -0.67
C GLY A 182 -3.50 1.54 -1.25
N ASP A 183 -3.23 1.16 -2.49
CA ASP A 183 -2.08 1.59 -3.30
C ASP A 183 -2.57 1.88 -4.71
N ALA A 184 -2.45 3.10 -5.20
CA ALA A 184 -3.05 3.54 -6.45
C ALA A 184 -2.10 4.42 -7.25
N ILE A 185 -2.43 4.64 -8.52
CA ILE A 185 -1.70 5.57 -9.40
C ILE A 185 -2.58 6.79 -9.68
N ARG A 186 -2.02 7.97 -9.41
CA ARG A 186 -2.57 9.25 -9.86
C ARG A 186 -1.67 9.85 -10.93
N VAL A 187 -2.27 10.46 -11.94
CA VAL A 187 -1.55 11.21 -12.97
C VAL A 187 -2.02 12.66 -12.97
N ASP A 188 -1.06 13.55 -12.80
CA ASP A 188 -1.28 14.99 -12.93
C ASP A 188 -0.69 15.45 -14.27
N LEU A 189 -1.51 16.05 -15.12
CA LEU A 189 -1.04 16.78 -16.29
C LEU A 189 -0.80 18.24 -15.88
N VAL A 190 0.42 18.71 -16.04
CA VAL A 190 0.87 20.02 -15.57
C VAL A 190 1.22 20.91 -16.76
N ASP A 191 0.69 22.12 -16.81
CA ASP A 191 1.15 23.16 -17.74
C ASP A 191 2.53 23.65 -17.31
N CYS A 192 3.54 23.53 -18.18
CA CYS A 192 4.92 23.85 -17.84
C CYS A 192 5.17 25.36 -17.69
N LYS A 193 4.30 26.21 -18.23
CA LYS A 193 4.46 27.67 -18.18
C LYS A 193 3.88 28.23 -16.88
N SER A 194 2.67 27.82 -16.50
CA SER A 194 2.04 28.26 -15.25
C SER A 194 2.45 27.40 -14.04
N GLY A 195 2.84 26.14 -14.27
CA GLY A 195 3.10 25.16 -13.22
C GLY A 195 1.81 24.54 -12.65
N GLU A 196 0.65 24.88 -13.18
CA GLU A 196 -0.65 24.44 -12.68
C GLU A 196 -0.99 23.03 -13.17
N VAL A 197 -1.66 22.27 -12.31
CA VAL A 197 -2.27 20.98 -12.67
C VAL A 197 -3.55 21.28 -13.45
N VAL A 198 -3.55 20.93 -14.74
CA VAL A 198 -4.71 21.12 -15.63
C VAL A 198 -5.65 19.91 -15.62
N VAL A 199 -5.13 18.73 -15.30
CA VAL A 199 -5.89 17.48 -15.13
C VAL A 199 -5.24 16.67 -14.01
N SER A 200 -6.04 16.10 -13.14
CA SER A 200 -5.61 15.16 -12.09
C SER A 200 -6.55 13.97 -12.12
N GLU A 201 -6.04 12.81 -12.50
CA GLU A 201 -6.85 11.60 -12.72
C GLU A 201 -6.28 10.41 -11.94
N TRP A 202 -7.17 9.71 -11.23
CA TRP A 202 -6.87 8.45 -10.56
C TRP A 202 -7.14 7.32 -11.55
N LEU A 203 -6.14 6.46 -11.79
CA LEU A 203 -6.22 5.43 -12.83
C LEU A 203 -6.99 4.17 -12.39
N ASP A 204 -7.61 4.20 -11.21
CA ASP A 204 -8.62 3.28 -10.68
C ASP A 204 -9.17 3.87 -9.36
N GLU A 205 -10.45 3.64 -9.04
CA GLU A 205 -11.10 4.20 -7.84
C GLU A 205 -11.07 3.23 -6.63
N LEU A 206 -10.69 1.97 -6.83
CA LEU A 206 -10.75 0.96 -5.78
C LEU A 206 -9.41 0.76 -5.05
N PRO A 207 -9.43 0.45 -3.74
CA PRO A 207 -8.20 0.23 -3.00
C PRO A 207 -7.50 -1.04 -3.48
N HIS A 208 -6.39 -0.88 -4.21
CA HIS A 208 -5.62 -2.03 -4.62
C HIS A 208 -4.86 -2.62 -3.44
N THR A 209 -4.71 -3.95 -3.52
CA THR A 209 -4.00 -4.77 -2.52
C THR A 209 -2.70 -5.34 -3.09
N VAL A 210 -2.17 -4.67 -4.11
CA VAL A 210 -0.99 -5.03 -4.86
C VAL A 210 -0.15 -3.79 -5.12
N ASP A 211 1.17 -3.97 -5.24
CA ASP A 211 2.09 -2.87 -5.58
C ASP A 211 1.80 -2.37 -7.00
N MET A 212 1.17 -1.20 -7.09
CA MET A 212 0.78 -0.60 -8.36
C MET A 212 1.95 0.07 -9.06
N ALA A 213 2.94 0.59 -8.32
CA ALA A 213 4.14 1.17 -8.94
C ALA A 213 4.99 0.10 -9.63
N GLY A 214 5.09 -1.10 -9.03
CA GLY A 214 5.71 -2.26 -9.65
C GLY A 214 4.95 -2.78 -10.88
N ALA A 215 3.64 -2.51 -10.96
CA ALA A 215 2.81 -2.91 -12.09
C ALA A 215 2.94 -1.98 -13.31
N VAL A 216 3.36 -0.71 -13.14
CA VAL A 216 3.56 0.22 -14.27
C VAL A 216 4.75 -0.24 -15.11
N THR A 217 4.52 -0.53 -16.39
CA THR A 217 5.55 -1.00 -17.32
C THR A 217 5.99 0.09 -18.29
N ARG A 218 5.05 0.87 -18.81
CA ARG A 218 5.29 1.89 -19.83
C ARG A 218 4.38 3.08 -19.64
N THR A 219 4.91 4.26 -19.95
CA THR A 219 4.13 5.49 -20.06
C THR A 219 4.50 6.27 -21.32
N GLY A 220 3.61 7.11 -21.83
CA GLY A 220 3.92 7.95 -22.98
C GLY A 220 2.78 8.86 -23.41
N TRP A 221 3.15 9.95 -24.08
CA TRP A 221 2.20 10.85 -24.72
C TRP A 221 1.79 10.31 -26.10
N ASP A 222 0.51 10.43 -26.41
CA ASP A 222 -0.07 10.29 -27.74
C ASP A 222 -1.01 11.48 -28.02
N GLY A 223 -0.51 12.45 -28.78
CA GLY A 223 -1.18 13.74 -28.96
C GLY A 223 -1.42 14.47 -27.62
N ASP A 224 -2.69 14.71 -27.31
CA ASP A 224 -3.16 15.36 -26.08
C ASP A 224 -3.47 14.37 -24.95
N ALA A 225 -3.26 13.07 -25.18
CA ALA A 225 -3.47 12.01 -24.21
C ALA A 225 -2.15 11.50 -23.62
N PHE A 226 -2.16 11.15 -22.35
CA PHE A 226 -1.07 10.47 -21.67
C PHE A 226 -1.50 9.07 -21.25
N ASN A 227 -0.75 8.08 -21.72
CA ASN A 227 -1.06 6.66 -21.54
C ASN A 227 -0.17 6.05 -20.46
N VAL A 228 -0.76 5.24 -19.58
CA VAL A 228 -0.07 4.43 -18.57
C VAL A 228 -0.46 2.97 -18.76
N THR A 229 0.54 2.12 -19.01
CA THR A 229 0.35 0.67 -19.25
C THR A 229 0.80 -0.13 -18.04
N PHE A 230 -0.02 -1.12 -17.65
CA PHE A 230 0.20 -2.00 -16.50
C PHE A 230 0.47 -3.46 -16.92
N PHE A 231 1.33 -4.17 -16.17
CA PHE A 231 1.76 -5.54 -16.45
C PHE A 231 0.62 -6.57 -16.34
N ARG A 232 -0.34 -6.35 -15.44
CA ARG A 232 -1.50 -7.23 -15.35
C ARG A 232 -2.41 -6.91 -16.53
N SER A 233 -2.38 -7.76 -17.55
CA SER A 233 -3.26 -7.78 -18.74
C SER A 233 -3.00 -6.77 -19.88
N ASP A 234 -1.80 -6.17 -20.00
CA ASP A 234 -1.50 -5.14 -21.03
C ASP A 234 -2.55 -4.01 -21.08
N TRP A 235 -3.19 -3.77 -19.95
CA TRP A 235 -4.21 -2.74 -19.79
C TRP A 235 -3.56 -1.37 -19.81
N THR A 236 -4.19 -0.43 -20.52
CA THR A 236 -3.70 0.94 -20.69
C THR A 236 -4.77 1.92 -20.29
N GLU A 237 -4.43 2.77 -19.33
CA GLU A 237 -5.26 3.89 -18.88
C GLU A 237 -4.81 5.18 -19.54
N THR A 238 -5.79 6.05 -19.86
CA THR A 238 -5.59 7.21 -20.72
C THR A 238 -6.10 8.49 -20.07
N VAL A 239 -5.19 9.41 -19.76
CA VAL A 239 -5.51 10.72 -19.17
C VAL A 239 -5.40 11.79 -20.24
N LYS A 240 -6.48 12.54 -20.50
CA LYS A 240 -6.53 13.51 -21.62
C LYS A 240 -6.51 14.94 -21.12
N LEU A 241 -5.77 15.80 -21.82
CA LEU A 241 -5.89 17.25 -21.64
C LEU A 241 -7.32 17.71 -21.99
N PRO A 242 -7.82 18.78 -21.34
CA PRO A 242 -9.11 19.34 -21.69
C PRO A 242 -9.12 19.78 -23.15
N GLU A 243 -10.24 19.55 -23.85
CA GLU A 243 -10.44 20.07 -25.20
C GLU A 243 -10.30 21.60 -25.13
N ASN A 244 -9.41 22.17 -25.96
CA ASN A 244 -9.39 23.60 -26.16
C ASN A 244 -10.78 23.99 -26.65
N LYS A 245 -11.58 24.65 -25.81
CA LYS A 245 -12.75 25.39 -26.29
C LYS A 245 -12.21 26.43 -27.23
N THR A 246 -12.27 26.16 -28.53
CA THR A 246 -12.11 27.17 -29.56
C THR A 246 -13.13 28.23 -29.23
N ILE A 247 -12.68 29.37 -28.71
CA ILE A 247 -13.52 30.56 -28.64
C ILE A 247 -13.76 30.90 -30.10
N GLU A 248 -14.92 30.51 -30.62
CA GLU A 248 -15.40 30.99 -31.91
C GLU A 248 -15.49 32.51 -31.80
N SER A 249 -14.60 33.18 -32.53
CA SER A 249 -14.58 34.63 -32.73
C SER A 249 -15.59 35.04 -33.78
#